data_AF-A0A2M8DC98-F1
#
_entry.id   AF-A0A2M8DC98-F1
#
_cell.length_a   1.000
_cell.length_b   1.000
_cell.length_c   1.000
_cell.angle_alpha   90.00
_cell.angle_beta   90.00
_cell.angle_gamma   90.00
#
_symmetry.space_group_name_H-M   'P 1'
#
loop_
_entity.id
_entity.type
_entity.pdbx_description
1 polymer ?
#
loop_
_entity_poly.entity_id
_entity_poly.type
_entity_poly.pdbx_seq_one_letter_code
_entity_poly.pdbx_strand_id
1 'polypeptide(L)'
;SLNTILKKYGDEKYVTVTLEESIDKTILTKVGRIITNQFPKVVYRVKRADIPITINLITQHLPYSDLTVEDERIEEIIKKLFKK
;
A
#
# COMPACT_ATOMS: atom_id res chain seq x y z
N SER A 1 16.09 16.11 -11.13
CA SER A 1 15.79 16.38 -9.71
C SER A 1 15.11 15.17 -9.08
N LEU A 2 15.09 15.05 -7.75
CA LEU A 2 14.49 13.93 -7.01
C LEU A 2 13.02 13.66 -7.42
N ASN A 3 12.23 14.73 -7.60
CA ASN A 3 10.85 14.65 -8.10
C ASN A 3 10.73 14.01 -9.50
N THR A 4 11.75 14.13 -10.35
CA THR A 4 11.77 13.50 -11.68
C THR A 4 11.92 11.99 -11.57
N ILE A 5 12.72 11.51 -10.60
CA ILE A 5 12.93 10.08 -10.34
C ILE A 5 11.64 9.47 -9.78
N LEU A 6 11.02 10.14 -8.79
CA LEU A 6 9.73 9.72 -8.25
C LEU A 6 8.64 9.63 -9.34
N LYS A 7 8.56 10.61 -10.24
CA LYS A 7 7.59 10.58 -11.35
C LYS A 7 7.86 9.49 -12.38
N LYS A 8 9.13 9.14 -12.60
CA LYS A 8 9.53 8.17 -13.65
C LYS A 8 9.52 6.72 -13.15
N TYR A 9 9.70 6.49 -11.85
CA TYR A 9 9.86 5.16 -11.26
C TYR A 9 8.84 4.83 -10.16
N GLY A 10 8.10 5.82 -9.65
CA GLY A 10 7.03 5.67 -8.64
C GLY A 10 5.69 5.26 -9.25
N ASP A 11 5.67 4.07 -9.85
CA ASP A 11 4.44 3.44 -10.36
C ASP A 11 3.63 2.75 -9.26
N GLU A 12 4.18 2.66 -8.05
CA GLU A 12 3.53 2.06 -6.89
C GLU A 12 3.27 3.10 -5.80
N LYS A 13 2.24 2.82 -5.01
CA LYS A 13 1.78 3.57 -3.86
C LYS A 13 1.64 2.64 -2.68
N TYR A 14 1.70 3.21 -1.49
CA TYR A 14 1.42 2.52 -0.25
C TYR A 14 0.07 2.95 0.27
N VAL A 15 -0.82 1.98 0.48
CA VAL A 15 -2.13 2.20 1.09
C VAL A 15 -2.07 1.67 2.51
N THR A 16 -2.07 2.56 3.48
CA THR A 16 -2.07 2.25 4.91
C THR A 16 -3.50 2.26 5.41
N VAL A 17 -3.93 1.15 6.01
CA VAL A 17 -5.27 0.98 6.59
C VAL A 17 -5.09 0.80 8.09
N THR A 18 -5.82 1.60 8.87
CA THR A 18 -5.92 1.43 10.33
C THR A 18 -7.21 0.67 10.62
N LEU A 19 -7.07 -0.59 11.01
CA LEU A 19 -8.18 -1.49 11.31
C LEU A 19 -8.82 -1.16 12.67
N GLU A 20 -10.13 -1.33 12.76
CA GLU A 20 -10.87 -1.20 14.02
C GLU A 20 -10.71 -2.45 14.90
N GLU A 21 -10.55 -3.61 14.27
CA GLU A 21 -10.39 -4.90 14.95
C GLU A 21 -9.36 -5.79 14.25
N SER A 22 -8.89 -6.82 14.96
CA SER A 22 -7.88 -7.74 14.42
C SER A 22 -8.50 -8.65 13.37
N ILE A 23 -8.07 -8.51 12.12
CA ILE A 23 -8.51 -9.32 10.99
C ILE A 23 -7.49 -10.41 10.66
N ASP A 24 -7.99 -11.61 10.33
CA ASP A 24 -7.15 -12.71 9.88
C ASP A 24 -6.34 -12.33 8.63
N LYS A 25 -5.05 -12.68 8.62
CA LYS A 25 -4.12 -12.39 7.53
C LYS A 25 -4.62 -12.91 6.18
N THR A 26 -5.32 -14.05 6.15
CA THR A 26 -5.88 -14.64 4.93
C THR A 26 -6.91 -13.73 4.28
N ILE A 27 -7.75 -13.05 5.07
CA ILE A 27 -8.72 -12.05 4.58
C ILE A 27 -7.95 -10.84 4.03
N LEU A 28 -6.98 -10.34 4.80
CA LEU A 28 -6.18 -9.18 4.40
C LEU A 28 -5.45 -9.41 3.07
N THR A 29 -4.96 -10.63 2.81
CA THR A 29 -4.28 -10.96 1.54
C THR A 29 -5.20 -11.00 0.32
N LYS A 30 -6.52 -11.09 0.49
CA LYS A 30 -7.48 -11.03 -0.62
C LYS A 30 -7.62 -9.62 -1.20
N VAL A 31 -7.33 -8.60 -0.39
CA VAL A 31 -7.40 -7.18 -0.79
C VAL A 31 -6.21 -6.79 -1.66
N GLY A 32 -5.02 -7.31 -1.35
CA GLY A 32 -3.81 -6.99 -2.12
C GLY A 32 -2.53 -7.48 -1.46
N ARG A 33 -1.40 -7.07 -2.05
CA ARG A 33 -0.06 -7.44 -1.57
C ARG A 33 0.29 -6.64 -0.33
N ILE A 34 0.35 -7.33 0.82
CA ILE A 34 0.75 -6.76 2.10
C ILE A 34 2.28 -6.60 2.16
N ILE A 35 2.74 -5.41 2.57
CA ILE A 35 4.15 -5.13 2.93
C ILE A 35 4.33 -5.28 4.43
N THR A 36 3.39 -4.75 5.21
CA THR A 36 3.42 -4.76 6.67
C THR A 36 2.05 -5.13 7.21
N ASN A 37 1.99 -6.03 8.18
CA ASN A 37 0.78 -6.34 8.93
C ASN A 37 1.15 -6.35 10.43
N GLN A 38 0.84 -5.25 11.12
CA GLN A 38 1.05 -5.06 12.54
C GLN A 38 -0.14 -4.29 13.09
N PHE A 39 -1.10 -5.01 13.69
CA PHE A 39 -2.32 -4.42 14.21
C PHE A 39 -2.03 -3.19 15.10
N PRO A 40 -2.74 -2.05 14.91
CA PRO A 40 -3.91 -1.88 14.03
C PRO A 40 -3.60 -1.58 12.56
N LYS A 41 -2.33 -1.53 12.14
CA LYS A 41 -1.92 -1.08 10.81
C LYS A 41 -1.64 -2.21 9.83
N VAL A 42 -2.20 -2.09 8.64
CA VAL A 42 -1.87 -2.91 7.47
C VAL A 42 -1.43 -1.98 6.34
N VAL A 43 -0.33 -2.32 5.67
CA VAL A 43 0.20 -1.53 4.56
C VAL A 43 0.20 -2.39 3.30
N TYR A 44 -0.50 -1.93 2.28
CA TYR A 44 -0.57 -2.56 0.97
C TYR A 44 0.35 -1.87 -0.02
N ARG A 45 1.02 -2.67 -0.84
CA ARG A 45 1.67 -2.21 -2.07
C ARG A 45 0.68 -2.28 -3.21
N VAL A 46 0.41 -1.14 -3.84
CA VAL A 46 -0.61 -1.04 -4.89
C VAL A 46 -0.02 -0.28 -6.08
N LYS A 47 -0.29 -0.74 -7.31
CA LYS A 47 0.05 0.05 -8.49
C LYS A 47 -0.82 1.30 -8.53
N ARG A 48 -0.29 2.40 -9.06
CA ARG A 48 -1.03 3.67 -9.14
C ARG A 48 -2.38 3.53 -9.84
N ALA A 49 -2.45 2.70 -10.89
CA ALA A 49 -3.68 2.43 -11.62
C ALA A 49 -4.74 1.64 -10.82
N ASP A 50 -4.31 0.83 -9.85
CA ASP A 50 -5.19 -0.10 -9.13
C ASP A 50 -5.74 0.51 -7.83
N ILE A 51 -5.28 1.71 -7.44
CA ILE A 51 -5.72 2.38 -6.20
C ILE A 51 -7.24 2.43 -6.05
N PRO A 52 -8.04 2.84 -7.07
CA PRO A 52 -9.50 2.95 -6.89
C PRO A 52 -10.14 1.61 -6.55
N ILE A 53 -9.68 0.53 -7.21
CA ILE A 53 -10.20 -0.82 -7.00
C ILE A 53 -9.79 -1.33 -5.61
N THR A 54 -8.53 -1.11 -5.20
CA THR A 54 -8.06 -1.51 -3.87
C THR A 54 -8.80 -0.79 -2.75
N ILE A 55 -9.03 0.53 -2.87
CA ILE A 55 -9.81 1.28 -1.88
C ILE A 55 -11.23 0.71 -1.79
N ASN A 56 -11.89 0.46 -2.93
CA ASN A 56 -13.22 -0.13 -2.93
C ASN A 56 -13.25 -1.50 -2.23
N LEU A 57 -12.25 -2.36 -2.46
CA LEU A 57 -12.15 -3.65 -1.77
C LEU A 57 -11.98 -3.48 -0.25
N ILE A 58 -11.13 -2.55 0.19
CA ILE A 58 -10.94 -2.22 1.61
C ILE A 58 -12.27 -1.79 2.22
N THR A 59 -12.94 -0.81 1.60
CA THR A 59 -14.19 -0.25 2.12
C THR A 59 -15.32 -1.28 2.19
N GLN A 60 -15.36 -2.25 1.27
CA GLN A 60 -16.39 -3.28 1.27
C GLN A 60 -16.14 -4.42 2.26
N HIS A 61 -14.89 -4.70 2.64
CA HIS A 61 -14.55 -5.95 3.32
C HIS A 61 -13.80 -5.79 4.64
N LEU A 62 -13.22 -4.62 4.92
CA LEU A 62 -12.41 -4.41 6.11
C LEU A 62 -13.07 -3.36 7.02
N PRO A 63 -13.23 -3.64 8.32
CA PRO A 63 -13.58 -2.61 9.29
C PRO A 63 -12.35 -1.73 9.56
N TYR A 64 -12.37 -0.50 9.05
CA TYR A 64 -11.27 0.45 9.16
C TYR A 64 -11.74 1.80 9.70
N SER A 65 -10.89 2.41 10.53
CA SER A 65 -11.10 3.75 11.08
C SER A 65 -10.41 4.84 10.27
N ASP A 66 -9.34 4.48 9.55
CA ASP A 66 -8.57 5.42 8.73
C ASP A 66 -7.90 4.72 7.53
N LEU A 67 -7.75 5.47 6.44
CA LEU A 67 -7.11 5.04 5.20
C LEU A 67 -6.26 6.17 4.64
N THR A 68 -4.96 5.91 4.47
CA THR A 68 -4.02 6.86 3.89
C THR A 68 -3.35 6.27 2.64
N VAL A 69 -3.17 7.10 1.60
CA VAL A 69 -2.43 6.73 0.38
C VAL A 69 -1.18 7.60 0.26
N GLU A 70 -0.02 6.96 0.24
CA GLU A 70 1.29 7.61 0.20
C GLU A 70 2.10 7.17 -1.02
N ASP A 71 3.02 8.00 -1.48
CA ASP A 71 4.01 7.61 -2.48
C ASP A 71 4.93 6.50 -1.96
N GLU A 72 5.42 5.66 -2.87
CA GLU A 72 6.48 4.71 -2.54
C GLU A 72 7.69 5.45 -1.95
N ARG A 73 8.22 4.90 -0.85
CA ARG A 73 9.41 5.43 -0.19
C ARG A 73 10.60 5.45 -1.13
N ILE A 74 11.41 6.51 -1.04
CA ILE A 74 12.50 6.72 -1.99
C ILE A 74 13.59 5.66 -1.86
N GLU A 75 13.78 5.13 -0.66
CA GLU A 75 14.70 4.04 -0.36
C GLU A 75 14.32 2.77 -1.13
N GLU A 76 13.02 2.51 -1.31
CA GLU A 76 12.54 1.35 -2.07
C GLU A 76 12.73 1.55 -3.58
N ILE A 77 12.55 2.77 -4.08
CA ILE A 77 12.87 3.13 -5.47
C ILE A 77 14.37 2.97 -5.73
N ILE A 78 15.21 3.45 -4.82
CA ILE A 78 16.67 3.28 -4.89
C ILE A 78 17.02 1.79 -4.92
N LYS A 79 16.47 0.98 -4.00
CA LYS A 79 16.70 -0.49 -3.99
C LYS A 79 16.34 -1.14 -5.32
N LYS A 80 15.25 -0.75 -5.97
CA LYS A 80 14.87 -1.30 -7.30
C LYS A 80 15.89 -0.95 -8.39
N LEU A 81 16.43 0.27 -8.37
CA LEU A 81 17.39 0.74 -9.37
C LEU A 81 18.75 0.06 -9.25
N PHE A 82 19.19 -0.22 -8.01
CA PHE A 82 20.52 -0.78 -7.72
C PHE A 82 20.54 -2.30 -7.50
N LYS A 83 19.39 -2.98 -7.40
CA LYS A 83 19.30 -4.45 -7.40
C LYS A 83 19.40 -5.06 -8.81
N LYS A 84 20.28 -4.51 -9.64
CA LYS A 84 20.60 -5.08 -10.96
C LYS A 84 21.64 -6.19 -10.83
#